data_AF-A0A968ZRG2-F1
#
_entry.id   AF-A0A968ZRG2-F1
#
_cell.length_a   1.000
_cell.length_b   1.000
_cell.length_c   1.000
_cell.angle_alpha   90.00
_cell.angle_beta   90.00
_cell.angle_gamma   90.00
#
_symmetry.space_group_name_H-M   'P 1'
#
loop_
_entity.id
_entity.type
_entity.pdbx_description
1 polymer ?
#
loop_
_entity_poly.entity_id
_entity_poly.type
_entity_poly.pdbx_seq_one_letter_code
_entity_poly.pdbx_strand_id
1 'polypeptide(L)'
;MAAPKKKSLIDAVAPATPASPPESREQSVPALTPSSQKKRPPSRKGKSFVGGYFDPAAAKELKKLAIDLDISQEAAIAQALNMLLESHGKPPVF
;
A
#
# COMPACT_ATOMS: atom_id res chain seq x y z
N MET A 1 39.02 3.40 13.60
CA MET A 1 38.02 3.32 12.51
C MET A 1 36.65 3.64 13.10
N ALA A 2 36.08 4.82 12.79
CA ALA A 2 34.79 5.26 13.31
C ALA A 2 33.71 5.15 12.22
N ALA A 3 32.59 4.49 12.54
CA ALA A 3 31.48 4.25 11.61
C ALA A 3 30.64 5.52 11.37
N PRO A 4 30.16 5.78 10.14
CA PRO A 4 29.36 6.97 9.86
C PRO A 4 27.90 6.80 10.33
N LYS A 5 27.44 7.71 11.20
CA LYS A 5 26.06 7.80 11.67
C LYS A 5 25.13 8.24 10.53
N LYS A 6 24.11 7.42 10.23
CA LYS A 6 23.09 7.70 9.22
C LYS A 6 22.16 8.82 9.73
N LYS A 7 21.98 9.86 8.91
CA LYS A 7 21.09 11.01 9.18
C LYS A 7 19.65 10.54 9.33
N SER A 8 18.98 11.02 10.37
CA SER A 8 17.62 10.66 10.76
C SER A 8 16.56 11.42 9.95
N LEU A 9 15.42 10.77 9.71
CA LEU A 9 14.28 11.26 8.92
C LEU A 9 13.67 12.56 9.47
N ILE A 10 13.96 12.89 10.74
CA ILE A 10 13.57 14.15 11.40
C ILE A 10 14.23 15.40 10.82
N ASP A 11 15.39 15.29 10.17
CA ASP A 11 16.11 16.44 9.59
C ASP A 11 15.52 16.89 8.23
N ALA A 12 14.55 16.16 7.68
CA ALA A 12 13.98 16.42 6.35
C ALA A 12 12.71 17.30 6.36
N VAL A 13 12.36 17.91 7.51
CA VAL A 13 11.23 18.84 7.58
C VAL A 13 11.74 20.27 7.42
N ALA A 14 11.73 20.75 6.18
CA ALA A 14 11.82 22.18 5.88
C ALA A 14 10.43 22.84 6.10
N PRO A 15 10.34 24.02 6.74
CA PRO A 15 9.08 24.73 6.88
C PRO A 15 8.66 25.35 5.54
N ALA A 16 7.42 25.09 5.13
CA ALA A 16 6.81 25.69 3.94
C ALA A 16 6.37 27.13 4.23
N THR A 17 6.88 28.07 3.44
CA THR A 17 6.46 29.48 3.40
C THR A 17 5.11 29.63 2.67
N PRO A 18 4.14 30.45 3.14
CA PRO A 18 2.85 30.61 2.47
C PRO A 18 2.73 31.88 1.59
N ALA A 19 1.68 31.88 0.74
CA ALA A 19 1.10 32.93 -0.14
C ALA A 19 1.63 32.98 -1.60
N SER A 20 0.85 32.92 -2.70
CA SER A 20 -0.44 33.57 -3.06
C SER A 20 -1.13 32.94 -4.34
N PRO A 21 -2.35 33.38 -4.78
CA PRO A 21 -3.44 32.61 -5.46
C PRO A 21 -3.35 32.29 -6.99
N PRO A 22 -4.33 31.54 -7.58
CA PRO A 22 -4.15 30.76 -8.81
C PRO A 22 -4.42 31.55 -10.09
N GLU A 23 -3.47 31.52 -11.01
CA GLU A 23 -3.68 31.90 -12.41
C GLU A 23 -3.70 30.64 -13.29
N SER A 24 -4.75 30.57 -14.10
CA SER A 24 -5.09 29.51 -15.04
C SER A 24 -3.89 28.97 -15.81
N ARG A 25 -3.56 27.69 -15.61
CA ARG A 25 -2.66 26.95 -16.50
C ARG A 25 -3.47 25.91 -17.27
N GLU A 26 -3.77 26.33 -18.48
CA GLU A 26 -4.20 25.55 -19.64
C GLU A 26 -3.64 24.11 -19.59
N GLN A 27 -4.55 23.14 -19.67
CA GLN A 27 -4.26 21.71 -19.62
C GLN A 27 -3.37 21.32 -20.81
N SER A 28 -2.05 21.31 -20.59
CA SER A 28 -1.14 20.53 -21.41
C SER A 28 -1.17 19.09 -20.90
N VAL A 29 -1.81 18.20 -21.66
CA VAL A 29 -1.70 16.75 -21.45
C VAL A 29 -0.23 16.36 -21.53
N PRO A 30 0.40 15.88 -20.44
CA PRO A 30 1.78 15.43 -20.52
C PRO A 30 1.81 14.17 -21.39
N ALA A 31 2.61 14.20 -22.45
CA ALA A 31 2.96 13.01 -23.21
C ALA A 31 3.36 11.90 -22.23
N LEU A 32 2.79 10.70 -22.43
CA LEU A 32 3.07 9.50 -21.64
C LEU A 32 4.55 9.14 -21.78
N THR A 33 5.38 9.70 -20.91
CA THR A 33 6.76 9.23 -20.74
C THR A 33 6.70 7.80 -20.23
N PRO A 34 7.52 6.88 -20.76
CA PRO A 34 7.57 5.51 -20.24
C PRO A 34 7.93 5.60 -18.77
N SER A 35 6.95 5.31 -17.91
CA SER A 35 7.12 5.27 -16.47
C SER A 35 8.35 4.43 -16.18
N SER A 36 9.40 5.06 -15.64
CA SER A 36 10.55 4.34 -15.11
C SER A 36 10.00 3.20 -14.25
N GLN A 37 10.26 1.95 -14.64
CA GLN A 37 9.83 0.80 -13.88
C GLN A 37 10.55 0.87 -12.54
N LYS A 38 9.93 1.54 -11.55
CA LYS A 38 10.41 1.54 -10.17
C LYS A 38 10.59 0.07 -9.81
N LYS A 39 11.83 -0.32 -9.49
CA LYS A 39 12.16 -1.70 -9.10
C LYS A 39 11.18 -2.10 -8.00
N ARG A 40 10.33 -3.10 -8.28
CA ARG A 40 9.35 -3.58 -7.31
C ARG A 40 10.09 -4.07 -6.06
N PRO A 41 9.61 -3.76 -4.85
CA PRO A 41 10.18 -4.30 -3.63
C PRO A 41 10.27 -5.83 -3.69
N PRO A 42 11.30 -6.45 -3.10
CA PRO A 42 11.47 -7.90 -3.12
C PRO A 42 10.24 -8.64 -2.57
N SER A 43 9.57 -8.07 -1.55
CA SER A 43 8.35 -8.64 -0.96
C SER A 43 7.14 -8.73 -1.90
N ARG A 44 7.14 -7.97 -3.01
CA ARG A 44 6.06 -7.95 -4.02
C ARG A 44 6.40 -8.72 -5.29
N LYS A 45 7.58 -9.36 -5.38
CA LYS A 45 7.94 -10.17 -6.55
C LYS A 45 7.02 -11.40 -6.61
N GLY A 46 6.44 -11.65 -7.78
CA GLY A 46 5.52 -12.78 -8.00
C GLY A 46 4.12 -12.62 -7.37
N LYS A 47 3.84 -11.49 -6.70
CA LYS A 47 2.55 -11.22 -6.05
C LYS A 47 1.79 -10.12 -6.77
N SER A 48 0.47 -10.24 -6.86
CA SER A 48 -0.43 -9.20 -7.34
C SER A 48 -1.19 -8.58 -6.16
N PHE A 49 -1.53 -7.29 -6.26
CA PHE A 49 -2.38 -6.64 -5.27
C PHE A 49 -3.84 -6.99 -5.52
N VAL A 50 -4.54 -7.47 -4.50
CA VAL A 50 -5.98 -7.74 -4.50
C VAL A 50 -6.60 -6.89 -3.40
N GLY A 51 -7.45 -5.93 -3.76
CA GLY A 51 -8.06 -5.01 -2.81
C GLY A 51 -9.26 -4.27 -3.41
N GLY A 52 -10.07 -3.70 -2.52
CA GLY A 52 -11.28 -2.94 -2.87
C GLY A 52 -11.59 -1.88 -1.81
N TYR A 53 -12.61 -1.08 -2.07
CA TYR A 53 -13.13 -0.12 -1.10
C TYR A 53 -14.16 -0.81 -0.20
N PHE A 54 -13.97 -0.67 1.12
CA PHE A 54 -14.84 -1.26 2.14
C PHE A 54 -15.23 -0.20 3.16
N ASP A 55 -16.30 -0.48 3.90
CA ASP A 55 -16.68 0.35 5.04
C ASP A 55 -15.53 0.40 6.07
N PRO A 56 -15.19 1.58 6.61
CA PRO A 56 -14.14 1.70 7.62
C PRO A 56 -14.39 0.87 8.89
N ALA A 57 -15.64 0.56 9.23
CA ALA A 57 -15.99 -0.36 10.32
C ALA A 57 -15.56 -1.79 9.99
N ALA A 58 -15.86 -2.29 8.79
CA ALA A 58 -15.44 -3.61 8.34
C ALA A 58 -13.91 -3.75 8.31
N ALA A 59 -13.20 -2.70 7.85
CA ALA A 59 -11.74 -2.67 7.87
C ALA A 59 -11.16 -2.71 9.29
N LYS A 60 -11.84 -2.12 10.28
CA LYS A 60 -11.44 -2.19 11.70
C LYS A 60 -11.69 -3.57 12.28
N GLU A 61 -12.82 -4.18 11.95
CA GLU A 61 -13.18 -5.52 12.44
C GLU A 61 -12.23 -6.58 11.92
N LEU A 62 -11.89 -6.54 10.63
CA LEU A 62 -10.88 -7.43 10.03
C LEU A 62 -9.51 -7.29 10.73
N LYS A 63 -9.11 -6.08 11.09
CA LYS A 63 -7.86 -5.85 11.83
C LYS A 63 -7.90 -6.43 13.24
N LYS A 64 -9.02 -6.28 13.95
CA LYS A 64 -9.18 -6.89 15.28
C LYS A 64 -9.09 -8.41 15.19
N LEU A 65 -9.80 -9.01 14.24
CA LEU A 65 -9.76 -10.44 14.01
C LEU A 65 -8.34 -10.94 13.70
N ALA A 66 -7.57 -10.21 12.89
CA ALA A 66 -6.18 -10.56 12.62
C ALA A 66 -5.29 -10.50 13.89
N ILE A 67 -5.53 -9.52 14.77
CA ILE A 67 -4.83 -9.40 16.06
C ILE A 67 -5.21 -10.56 16.98
N ASP A 68 -6.50 -10.88 17.08
CA ASP A 68 -7.02 -11.96 17.94
C ASP A 68 -6.47 -13.34 17.53
N LEU A 69 -6.22 -13.52 16.22
CA LEU A 69 -5.65 -14.74 15.65
C LEU A 69 -4.11 -14.76 15.60
N ASP A 70 -3.44 -13.68 16.02
CA ASP A 70 -1.98 -13.50 15.91
C ASP A 70 -1.44 -13.73 14.48
N ILE A 71 -2.17 -13.24 13.48
CA ILE A 71 -1.78 -13.33 12.06
C ILE A 71 -1.70 -11.96 11.40
N SER A 72 -1.02 -11.88 10.26
CA SER A 72 -1.03 -10.66 9.46
C SER A 72 -2.41 -10.41 8.84
N GLN A 73 -2.74 -9.15 8.58
CA GLN A 73 -3.97 -8.80 7.87
C GLN A 73 -4.01 -9.42 6.45
N GLU A 74 -2.86 -9.58 5.79
CA GLU A 74 -2.74 -10.28 4.49
C GLU A 74 -3.14 -11.76 4.63
N ALA A 75 -2.71 -12.43 5.70
CA ALA A 75 -3.06 -13.82 5.98
C ALA A 75 -4.56 -14.00 6.30
N ALA A 76 -5.17 -13.06 7.04
CA ALA A 76 -6.61 -13.10 7.30
C ALA A 76 -7.43 -12.98 6.00
N ILE A 77 -7.02 -12.09 5.10
CA ILE A 77 -7.66 -11.94 3.77
C ILE A 77 -7.44 -13.20 2.93
N ALA A 78 -6.23 -13.77 2.93
CA ALA A 78 -5.92 -15.03 2.23
C ALA A 78 -6.83 -16.18 2.69
N GLN A 79 -7.02 -16.35 4.00
CA GLN A 79 -7.93 -17.36 4.54
C GLN A 79 -9.37 -17.12 4.09
N ALA A 80 -9.88 -15.89 4.18
CA ALA A 80 -11.24 -15.57 3.74
C ALA A 80 -11.44 -15.85 2.24
N LEU A 81 -10.44 -15.55 1.40
CA LEU A 81 -10.48 -15.86 -0.03
C LEU A 81 -10.42 -17.35 -0.31
N ASN A 82 -9.61 -18.12 0.44
CA ASN A 82 -9.59 -19.58 0.32
C ASN A 82 -10.94 -20.19 0.71
N MET A 83 -11.54 -19.77 1.82
CA MET A 83 -12.88 -20.21 2.22
C MET A 83 -13.93 -19.90 1.15
N LEU A 84 -13.86 -18.71 0.53
CA LEU A 84 -14.74 -18.35 -0.58
C LEU A 84 -14.53 -19.29 -1.78
N LEU A 85 -13.29 -19.55 -2.19
CA LEU A 85 -13.00 -20.45 -3.30
C LEU A 85 -13.48 -21.87 -3.03
N GLU A 86 -13.21 -22.39 -1.84
CA GLU A 86 -13.66 -23.72 -1.41
C GLU A 86 -15.18 -23.85 -1.43
N SER A 87 -15.90 -22.82 -0.97
CA SER A 87 -17.37 -22.79 -1.02
C SER A 87 -17.95 -22.85 -2.44
N HIS A 88 -17.13 -22.50 -3.44
CA HIS A 88 -17.45 -22.58 -4.87
C HIS A 88 -16.81 -23.79 -5.58
N GLY A 89 -16.27 -24.77 -4.85
CA GLY A 89 -15.63 -25.95 -5.41
C GLY A 89 -14.30 -25.68 -6.12
N LYS A 90 -13.68 -24.53 -5.85
CA LYS A 90 -12.36 -24.16 -6.37
C LYS A 90 -11.28 -24.48 -5.33
N PRO A 91 -10.07 -24.88 -5.76
CA PRO A 91 -8.98 -25.11 -4.83
C PRO A 91 -8.52 -23.78 -4.19
N PRO A 92 -8.02 -23.82 -2.94
CA PRO A 92 -7.38 -22.67 -2.31
C PRO A 92 -6.09 -22.29 -3.06
N VAL A 93 -5.81 -20.99 -3.18
CA VAL A 93 -4.67 -20.46 -3.96
C VAL A 93 -3.79 -19.47 -3.18
N PHE A 94 -4.19 -19.13 -1.96
CA PHE A 94 -3.48 -18.19 -1.09
C PHE A 94 -2.84 -18.87 0.11
#